data_AF-A0A970NPS5-F1
#
_entry.id   AF-A0A970NPS5-F1
#
_cell.length_a   1.000
_cell.length_b   1.000
_cell.length_c   1.000
_cell.angle_alpha   90.00
_cell.angle_beta   90.00
_cell.angle_gamma   90.00
#
_symmetry.space_group_name_H-M   'P 1'
#
loop_
_entity.id
_entity.type
_entity.pdbx_description
1 polymer ?
#
loop_
_entity_poly.entity_id
_entity_poly.type
_entity_poly.pdbx_seq_one_letter_code
_entity_poly.pdbx_strand_id
1 'polypeptide(L)'
;MILLQSCNHKESLFEKSLTFPENATLEENIDLASRVTPILKQLEWQKLEMTAFIHFGINTFTNREWGDGKESPSLFDPVEFDAFQWVRVLQDAGLKMLIITAKHHDGFCLRPTSTTEHSVAASPWRDGKGDLVKEVKQACDSLGMKFGVYVSPWDMNAPSYGDSPKYNDMFNQQLTELLSNYG
;
A
#
# COMPACT_ATOMS: atom_id res chain seq x y z
N MET A 1 -56.00 8.96 -16.89
CA MET A 1 -54.72 8.73 -17.60
C MET A 1 -53.64 9.47 -16.84
N ILE A 2 -52.97 8.80 -15.90
CA ILE A 2 -51.89 9.39 -15.10
C ILE A 2 -50.63 9.30 -15.96
N LEU A 3 -50.16 10.43 -16.50
CA LEU A 3 -48.86 10.50 -17.15
C LEU A 3 -47.78 10.43 -16.08
N LEU A 4 -47.14 9.26 -15.96
CA LEU A 4 -45.82 9.16 -15.35
C LEU A 4 -44.82 9.79 -16.33
N GLN A 5 -44.57 11.10 -16.19
CA GLN A 5 -43.39 11.71 -16.78
C GLN A 5 -42.17 11.09 -16.08
N SER A 6 -41.49 10.18 -16.76
CA SER A 6 -40.14 9.79 -16.38
C SER A 6 -39.25 11.03 -16.48
N CYS A 7 -38.88 11.63 -15.35
CA CYS A 7 -37.85 12.65 -15.32
C CYS A 7 -36.55 12.05 -15.83
N ASN A 8 -36.23 12.33 -17.09
CA ASN A 8 -35.00 11.94 -17.76
C ASN A 8 -33.94 13.04 -17.55
N HIS A 9 -33.84 13.58 -16.33
CA HIS A 9 -32.74 14.46 -15.96
C HIS A 9 -31.55 13.58 -15.62
N LYS A 10 -30.62 13.44 -16.57
CA LYS A 10 -29.25 13.04 -16.25
C LYS A 10 -28.64 14.18 -15.42
N GLU A 11 -28.86 14.14 -14.11
CA GLU A 11 -28.14 15.01 -13.20
C GLU A 11 -26.66 14.65 -13.23
N SER A 12 -25.81 15.68 -13.31
CA SER A 12 -24.37 15.50 -13.32
C SER A 12 -23.90 15.02 -11.94
N LEU A 13 -23.22 13.88 -11.89
CA LEU A 13 -22.50 13.38 -10.73
C LEU A 13 -21.11 14.01 -10.66
N PHE A 14 -20.56 14.12 -9.44
CA PHE A 14 -19.20 14.58 -9.18
C PHE A 14 -18.35 13.42 -8.67
N GLU A 15 -17.43 12.91 -9.50
CA GLU A 15 -16.57 11.81 -9.10
C GLU A 15 -15.45 12.30 -8.16
N LYS A 16 -15.19 11.56 -7.07
CA LYS A 16 -14.16 11.78 -6.05
C LYS A 16 -14.30 13.05 -5.20
N SER A 17 -14.58 14.20 -5.81
CA SER A 17 -14.60 15.48 -5.09
C SER A 17 -15.45 16.52 -5.80
N LEU A 18 -15.97 17.46 -5.01
CA LEU A 18 -16.64 18.67 -5.43
C LEU A 18 -16.13 19.82 -4.57
N THR A 19 -16.07 21.03 -5.16
CA THR A 19 -15.92 22.28 -4.40
C THR A 19 -17.25 23.01 -4.38
N PHE A 20 -17.73 23.39 -3.19
CA PHE A 20 -18.97 24.15 -3.07
C PHE A 20 -18.81 25.57 -3.63
N PRO A 21 -19.85 26.14 -4.28
CA PRO A 21 -19.88 27.55 -4.63
C PRO A 21 -19.85 28.43 -3.37
N GLU A 22 -19.13 29.56 -3.41
CA GLU A 22 -18.92 30.43 -2.24
C GLU A 22 -20.23 30.94 -1.60
N ASN A 23 -21.30 31.09 -2.38
CA ASN A 23 -22.58 31.64 -1.94
C ASN A 23 -23.74 30.62 -2.01
N ALA A 24 -23.43 29.32 -2.02
CA ALA A 24 -24.46 28.29 -2.05
C ALA A 24 -25.25 28.24 -0.73
N THR A 25 -26.57 28.05 -0.82
CA THR A 25 -27.41 27.81 0.35
C THR A 25 -27.11 26.44 0.97
N LEU A 26 -27.65 26.18 2.16
CA LEU A 26 -27.55 24.85 2.78
C LEU A 26 -28.22 23.80 1.91
N GLU A 27 -29.40 24.11 1.36
CA GLU A 27 -30.16 23.21 0.49
C GLU A 27 -29.38 22.89 -0.79
N GLU A 28 -28.73 23.88 -1.41
CA GLU A 28 -27.87 23.70 -2.58
C GLU A 28 -26.65 22.83 -2.25
N ASN A 29 -26.02 23.03 -1.08
CA ASN A 29 -24.88 22.23 -0.65
C ASN A 29 -25.27 20.77 -0.35
N ILE A 30 -26.45 20.53 0.22
CA ILE A 30 -26.96 19.16 0.46
C ILE A 30 -27.22 18.45 -0.87
N ASP A 31 -27.87 19.12 -1.81
CA ASP A 31 -28.12 18.58 -3.16
C ASP A 31 -26.80 18.22 -3.85
N LEU A 32 -25.84 19.15 -3.86
CA LEU A 32 -24.51 18.97 -4.41
C LEU A 32 -23.74 17.81 -3.76
N ALA A 33 -23.77 17.71 -2.43
CA ALA A 33 -23.09 16.65 -1.69
C ALA A 33 -23.68 15.26 -1.98
N SER A 34 -25.00 15.17 -2.17
CA SER A 34 -25.68 13.91 -2.49
C SER A 34 -25.28 13.31 -3.84
N ARG A 35 -24.65 14.12 -4.71
CA ARG A 35 -24.21 13.75 -6.06
C ARG A 35 -22.71 13.46 -6.15
N VAL A 36 -21.99 13.51 -5.02
CA VAL A 36 -20.57 13.09 -4.97
C VAL A 36 -20.50 11.57 -4.92
N THR A 37 -19.77 10.97 -5.87
CA THR A 37 -19.71 9.52 -6.06
C THR A 37 -18.26 9.03 -6.08
N PRO A 38 -18.00 7.77 -5.71
CA PRO A 38 -16.67 7.20 -5.81
C PRO A 38 -16.25 7.06 -7.28
N ILE A 39 -14.97 7.33 -7.58
CA ILE A 39 -14.39 6.85 -8.85
C ILE A 39 -14.36 5.32 -8.87
N LEU A 40 -14.27 4.71 -10.05
CA LEU A 40 -14.26 3.24 -10.19
C LEU A 40 -13.27 2.56 -9.26
N LYS A 41 -12.04 3.08 -9.11
CA LYS A 41 -11.01 2.52 -8.22
C LYS A 41 -11.42 2.52 -6.74
N GLN A 42 -12.12 3.56 -6.27
CA GLN A 42 -12.65 3.63 -4.89
C GLN A 42 -13.79 2.62 -4.70
N LEU A 43 -14.66 2.47 -5.71
CA LEU A 43 -15.74 1.49 -5.68
C LEU A 43 -15.21 0.04 -5.70
N GLU A 44 -14.20 -0.23 -6.53
CA GLU A 44 -13.51 -1.53 -6.57
C GLU A 44 -12.82 -1.86 -5.25
N TRP A 45 -12.18 -0.87 -4.61
CA TRP A 45 -11.62 -1.03 -3.27
C TRP A 45 -12.70 -1.30 -2.22
N GLN A 46 -13.83 -0.57 -2.26
CA GLN A 46 -14.94 -0.78 -1.32
C GLN A 46 -15.52 -2.20 -1.42
N LYS A 47 -15.57 -2.78 -2.63
CA LYS A 47 -16.03 -4.15 -2.88
C LYS A 47 -15.09 -5.23 -2.34
N LEU A 48 -13.86 -4.87 -1.93
CA LEU A 48 -12.96 -5.80 -1.28
C LEU A 48 -13.49 -6.20 0.10
N GLU A 49 -14.16 -5.28 0.80
CA GLU A 49 -14.74 -5.43 2.14
C GLU A 49 -13.69 -5.72 3.23
N MET A 50 -12.98 -6.85 3.12
CA MET A 50 -11.94 -7.27 4.06
C MET A 50 -10.59 -7.49 3.35
N THR A 51 -9.54 -6.87 3.91
CA THR A 51 -8.17 -6.92 3.43
C THR A 51 -7.21 -7.21 4.58
N ALA A 52 -6.06 -7.82 4.26
CA ALA A 52 -5.02 -8.17 5.20
C ALA A 52 -3.92 -7.13 5.20
N PHE A 53 -3.38 -6.83 6.39
CA PHE A 53 -2.18 -6.03 6.54
C PHE A 53 -1.12 -6.89 7.22
N ILE A 54 0.03 -7.08 6.58
CA ILE A 54 1.15 -7.83 7.13
C ILE A 54 2.25 -6.84 7.49
N HIS A 55 2.50 -6.68 8.79
CA HIS A 55 3.71 -6.07 9.31
C HIS A 55 4.76 -7.17 9.46
N PHE A 56 5.79 -7.10 8.63
CA PHE A 56 6.95 -7.96 8.71
C PHE A 56 8.18 -7.16 8.31
N GLY A 57 9.30 -7.37 8.99
CA GLY A 57 10.51 -6.59 8.74
C GLY A 57 11.57 -6.82 9.80
N ILE A 58 12.59 -5.97 9.81
CA ILE A 58 13.69 -6.08 10.78
C ILE A 58 13.19 -5.98 12.23
N ASN A 59 12.09 -5.25 12.45
CA ASN A 59 11.42 -5.09 13.73
C ASN A 59 10.89 -6.41 14.30
N THR A 60 10.51 -7.37 13.44
CA THR A 60 10.14 -8.73 13.84
C THR A 60 11.29 -9.44 14.57
N PHE A 61 12.54 -9.13 14.19
CA PHE A 61 13.75 -9.76 14.75
C PHE A 61 14.34 -8.96 15.93
N THR A 62 13.93 -7.71 16.11
CA THR A 62 14.35 -6.87 17.25
C THR A 62 13.30 -6.77 18.34
N ASN A 63 12.12 -7.39 18.14
CA ASN A 63 10.98 -7.32 19.05
C ASN A 63 10.58 -5.86 19.36
N ARG A 64 10.49 -5.05 18.30
CA ARG A 64 10.08 -3.64 18.37
C ARG A 64 8.83 -3.43 17.54
N GLU A 65 7.98 -2.50 17.95
CA GLU A 65 6.93 -1.97 17.09
C GLU A 65 7.54 -1.00 16.08
N TRP A 66 8.33 -0.05 16.58
CA TRP A 66 9.06 0.94 15.78
C TRP A 66 10.57 0.76 16.01
N GLY A 67 11.29 0.41 14.94
CA GLY A 67 12.75 0.50 14.92
C GLY A 67 13.24 1.96 14.86
N ASP A 68 14.53 2.14 15.13
CA ASP A 68 15.16 3.46 15.19
C ASP A 68 16.02 3.79 13.95
N GLY A 69 16.05 2.89 12.97
CA GLY A 69 16.78 3.02 11.72
C GLY A 69 18.25 2.63 11.81
N LYS A 70 18.71 2.14 12.98
CA LYS A 70 20.08 1.67 13.21
C LYS A 70 20.18 0.15 13.33
N GLU A 71 19.08 -0.56 13.13
CA GLU A 71 19.05 -2.01 13.15
C GLU A 71 20.04 -2.59 12.13
N SER A 72 20.77 -3.63 12.49
CA SER A 72 21.71 -4.26 11.56
C SER A 72 20.94 -5.15 10.58
N PRO A 73 21.11 -5.00 9.25
CA PRO A 73 20.55 -5.91 8.25
C PRO A 73 20.85 -7.40 8.52
N SER A 74 21.94 -7.70 9.24
CA SER A 74 22.29 -9.06 9.66
C SER A 74 21.27 -9.74 10.56
N LEU A 75 20.39 -8.99 11.21
CA LEU A 75 19.33 -9.51 12.08
C LEU A 75 18.14 -10.08 11.28
N PHE A 76 18.00 -9.68 10.03
CA PHE A 76 16.91 -10.16 9.18
C PHE A 76 17.29 -11.51 8.56
N ASP A 77 16.81 -12.60 9.15
CA ASP A 77 17.08 -13.96 8.67
C ASP A 77 15.92 -14.93 8.95
N PRO A 78 14.77 -14.78 8.28
CA PRO A 78 13.68 -15.73 8.46
C PRO A 78 14.02 -17.10 7.86
N VAL A 79 14.10 -18.11 8.73
CA VAL A 79 14.58 -19.47 8.40
C VAL A 79 13.60 -20.26 7.53
N GLU A 80 12.30 -20.18 7.83
CA GLU A 80 11.24 -20.97 7.18
C GLU A 80 10.17 -20.08 6.54
N PHE A 81 10.58 -18.95 5.97
CA PHE A 81 9.65 -18.05 5.30
C PHE A 81 8.96 -18.73 4.10
N ASP A 82 7.63 -18.74 4.11
CA ASP A 82 6.78 -19.22 3.02
C ASP A 82 5.64 -18.23 2.75
N ALA A 83 5.77 -17.45 1.67
CA ALA A 83 4.74 -16.52 1.22
C ALA A 83 3.43 -17.22 0.80
N PHE A 84 3.49 -18.45 0.27
CA PHE A 84 2.27 -19.20 -0.09
C PHE A 84 1.49 -19.60 1.16
N GLN A 85 2.17 -19.91 2.26
CA GLN A 85 1.50 -20.19 3.52
C GLN A 85 0.70 -18.97 3.99
N TRP A 86 1.26 -17.77 3.92
CA TRP A 86 0.54 -16.53 4.27
C TRP A 86 -0.71 -16.33 3.41
N VAL A 87 -0.55 -16.39 2.08
CA VAL A 87 -1.65 -16.11 1.15
C VAL A 87 -2.75 -17.18 1.24
N ARG A 88 -2.41 -18.46 1.43
CA ARG A 88 -3.41 -19.53 1.65
C ARG A 88 -4.27 -19.27 2.88
N VAL A 89 -3.65 -18.96 4.01
CA VAL A 89 -4.39 -18.67 5.26
C VAL A 89 -5.32 -17.47 5.07
N LEU A 90 -4.86 -16.42 4.39
CA LEU A 90 -5.69 -15.24 4.13
C LEU A 90 -6.85 -15.53 3.16
N GLN A 91 -6.63 -16.39 2.16
CA GLN A 91 -7.69 -16.83 1.25
C GLN A 91 -8.73 -17.69 1.98
N ASP A 92 -8.30 -18.64 2.82
CA ASP A 92 -9.18 -19.48 3.63
C ASP A 92 -10.02 -18.65 4.61
N ALA A 93 -9.46 -17.54 5.10
CA ALA A 93 -10.15 -16.55 5.94
C ALA A 93 -11.03 -15.55 5.14
N GLY A 94 -11.11 -15.67 3.82
CA GLY A 94 -12.00 -14.87 2.96
C GLY A 94 -11.50 -13.45 2.65
N LEU A 95 -10.23 -13.13 2.90
CA LEU A 95 -9.67 -11.82 2.58
C LEU A 95 -9.37 -11.71 1.07
N LYS A 96 -9.56 -10.50 0.52
CA LYS A 96 -9.46 -10.28 -0.94
C LYS A 96 -8.20 -9.54 -1.39
N MET A 97 -7.43 -9.01 -0.45
CA MET A 97 -6.18 -8.30 -0.72
C MET A 97 -5.19 -8.46 0.44
N LEU A 98 -3.90 -8.53 0.12
CA LEU A 98 -2.78 -8.49 1.08
C LEU A 98 -1.96 -7.21 0.84
N ILE A 99 -1.77 -6.41 1.89
CA ILE A 99 -0.88 -5.24 1.91
C ILE A 99 0.34 -5.55 2.80
N ILE A 100 1.54 -5.56 2.22
CA ILE A 100 2.80 -5.85 2.94
C ILE A 100 3.59 -4.57 3.21
N THR A 101 4.22 -4.47 4.39
CA THR A 101 5.18 -3.41 4.72
C THR A 101 6.49 -3.53 3.94
N ALA A 102 6.49 -3.17 2.66
CA ALA A 102 7.69 -3.18 1.81
C ALA A 102 8.83 -2.31 2.39
N LYS A 103 8.47 -1.26 3.13
CA LYS A 103 9.36 -0.47 4.01
C LYS A 103 8.56 0.10 5.18
N HIS A 104 9.02 -0.07 6.41
CA HIS A 104 8.43 0.53 7.61
C HIS A 104 9.24 1.77 8.08
N HIS A 105 8.92 2.35 9.24
CA HIS A 105 9.53 3.60 9.73
C HIS A 105 11.05 3.52 9.94
N ASP A 106 11.55 2.34 10.32
CA ASP A 106 12.98 2.03 10.44
C ASP A 106 13.73 2.13 9.11
N GLY A 107 13.03 2.11 7.97
CA GLY A 107 13.64 2.29 6.65
C GLY A 107 14.18 1.01 6.01
N PHE A 108 14.16 -0.14 6.69
CA PHE A 108 14.62 -1.41 6.13
C PHE A 108 13.73 -1.86 4.98
N CYS A 109 14.30 -2.01 3.78
CA CYS A 109 13.56 -2.38 2.57
C CYS A 109 13.51 -3.90 2.39
N LEU A 110 12.31 -4.47 2.23
CA LEU A 110 12.06 -5.92 2.05
C LEU A 110 12.37 -6.46 0.65
N ARG A 111 13.09 -5.68 -0.15
CA ARG A 111 13.48 -6.00 -1.52
C ARG A 111 14.87 -5.41 -1.80
N PRO A 112 15.64 -5.97 -2.74
CA PRO A 112 16.86 -5.34 -3.20
C PRO A 112 16.50 -4.02 -3.92
N THR A 113 16.83 -2.89 -3.29
CA THR A 113 16.59 -1.55 -3.84
C THR A 113 17.90 -0.94 -4.33
N SER A 114 17.86 -0.15 -5.40
CA SER A 114 19.04 0.59 -5.87
C SER A 114 19.32 1.85 -5.02
N THR A 115 18.41 2.20 -4.11
CA THR A 115 18.44 3.48 -3.38
C THR A 115 19.20 3.45 -2.05
N THR A 116 19.39 2.29 -1.44
CA THR A 116 20.03 2.15 -0.12
C THR A 116 20.53 0.73 0.10
N GLU A 117 21.61 0.59 0.87
CA GLU A 117 22.11 -0.72 1.35
C GLU A 117 21.26 -1.28 2.50
N HIS A 118 20.44 -0.46 3.16
CA HIS A 118 19.58 -0.86 4.27
C HIS A 118 18.35 -1.64 3.77
N SER A 119 18.61 -2.84 3.28
CA SER A 119 17.62 -3.73 2.67
C SER A 119 18.01 -5.20 2.85
N VAL A 120 17.12 -6.10 2.41
CA VAL A 120 17.39 -7.56 2.37
C VAL A 120 18.67 -7.92 1.61
N ALA A 121 19.14 -7.08 0.68
CA ALA A 121 20.39 -7.33 -0.05
C ALA A 121 21.63 -7.33 0.85
N ALA A 122 21.58 -6.65 2.01
CA ALA A 122 22.63 -6.64 3.01
C ALA A 122 22.40 -7.63 4.17
N SER A 123 21.36 -8.45 4.08
CA SER A 123 21.01 -9.47 5.09
C SER A 123 21.53 -10.87 4.69
N PRO A 124 21.72 -11.81 5.64
CA PRO A 124 22.08 -13.19 5.33
C PRO A 124 20.93 -13.95 4.66
N TRP A 125 19.69 -13.46 4.77
CA TRP A 125 18.51 -14.14 4.25
C TRP A 125 18.67 -14.40 2.74
N ARG A 126 18.54 -15.68 2.36
CA ARG A 126 18.77 -16.18 0.99
C ARG A 126 20.10 -15.70 0.39
N ASP A 127 21.16 -15.67 1.19
CA ASP A 127 22.50 -15.21 0.81
C ASP A 127 22.49 -13.77 0.23
N GLY A 128 21.63 -12.89 0.76
CA GLY A 128 21.45 -11.51 0.28
C GLY A 128 20.76 -11.39 -1.08
N LYS A 129 20.18 -12.48 -1.59
CA LYS A 129 19.50 -12.51 -2.90
C LYS A 129 17.98 -12.57 -2.79
N GLY A 130 17.45 -12.53 -1.57
CA GLY A 130 16.02 -12.59 -1.33
C GLY A 130 15.29 -11.33 -1.79
N ASP A 131 14.03 -11.50 -2.17
CA ASP A 131 13.10 -10.41 -2.46
C ASP A 131 11.73 -10.82 -1.93
N LEU A 132 11.41 -10.37 -0.71
CA LEU A 132 10.20 -10.77 -0.02
C LEU A 132 8.97 -10.20 -0.70
N VAL A 133 9.05 -8.96 -1.21
CA VAL A 133 7.98 -8.33 -1.98
C VAL A 133 7.64 -9.17 -3.20
N LYS A 134 8.66 -9.68 -3.92
CA LYS A 134 8.47 -10.57 -5.07
C LYS A 134 7.81 -11.89 -4.69
N GLU A 135 8.30 -12.55 -3.64
CA GLU A 135 7.74 -13.84 -3.21
C GLU A 135 6.28 -13.72 -2.77
N VAL A 136 5.93 -12.66 -2.01
CA VAL A 136 4.53 -12.38 -1.63
C VAL A 136 3.67 -12.07 -2.85
N LYS A 137 4.16 -11.25 -3.78
CA LYS A 137 3.42 -10.97 -5.03
C LYS A 137 3.18 -12.24 -5.85
N GLN A 138 4.18 -13.08 -6.01
CA GLN A 138 4.06 -14.35 -6.74
C GLN A 138 3.02 -15.28 -6.09
N ALA A 139 3.01 -15.38 -4.77
CA ALA A 139 2.00 -16.14 -4.05
C ALA A 139 0.59 -15.55 -4.24
N CYS A 140 0.46 -14.22 -4.17
CA CYS A 140 -0.80 -13.52 -4.42
C CYS A 140 -1.35 -13.79 -5.83
N ASP A 141 -0.52 -13.66 -6.86
CA ASP A 141 -0.91 -13.93 -8.25
C ASP A 141 -1.34 -15.38 -8.45
N SER A 142 -0.59 -16.31 -7.88
CA SER A 142 -0.84 -17.75 -8.01
C SER A 142 -2.16 -18.19 -7.36
N LEU A 143 -2.61 -17.47 -6.33
CA LEU A 143 -3.81 -17.81 -5.55
C LEU A 143 -4.97 -16.83 -5.79
N GLY A 144 -4.83 -15.86 -6.71
CA GLY A 144 -5.88 -14.91 -7.04
C GLY A 144 -6.16 -13.85 -5.96
N MET A 145 -5.19 -13.56 -5.10
CA MET A 145 -5.25 -12.52 -4.07
C MET A 145 -4.77 -11.18 -4.65
N LYS A 146 -5.48 -10.07 -4.40
CA LYS A 146 -4.95 -8.74 -4.77
C LYS A 146 -3.74 -8.40 -3.90
N PHE A 147 -2.81 -7.64 -4.46
CA PHE A 147 -1.58 -7.23 -3.79
C PHE A 147 -1.50 -5.72 -3.65
N GLY A 148 -0.98 -5.26 -2.51
CA GLY A 148 -0.60 -3.87 -2.28
C GLY A 148 0.64 -3.76 -1.42
N VAL A 149 1.21 -2.56 -1.41
CA VAL A 149 2.43 -2.25 -0.67
C VAL A 149 2.19 -1.08 0.26
N TYR A 150 2.72 -1.19 1.47
CA TYR A 150 2.95 -0.07 2.37
C TYR A 150 4.42 0.35 2.26
N VAL A 151 4.64 1.64 2.07
CA VAL A 151 5.96 2.26 2.03
C VAL A 151 5.91 3.47 2.95
N SER A 152 6.58 3.40 4.09
CA SER A 152 6.59 4.49 5.05
C SER A 152 7.18 5.76 4.42
N PRO A 153 6.45 6.90 4.43
CA PRO A 153 7.02 8.19 4.08
C PRO A 153 8.08 8.62 5.10
N TRP A 154 7.86 8.33 6.39
CA TRP A 154 8.85 8.59 7.44
C TRP A 154 9.94 7.51 7.42
N ASP A 155 11.19 7.91 7.23
CA ASP A 155 12.34 7.00 7.16
C ASP A 155 13.40 7.42 8.16
N MET A 156 13.63 6.57 9.16
CA MET A 156 14.59 6.83 10.24
C MET A 156 16.02 6.40 9.90
N ASN A 157 16.23 5.73 8.76
CA ASN A 157 17.55 5.29 8.31
C ASN A 157 18.14 6.24 7.25
N ALA A 158 17.32 6.69 6.31
CA ALA A 158 17.78 7.45 5.14
C ALA A 158 18.43 8.79 5.54
N PRO A 159 19.72 9.02 5.23
CA PRO A 159 20.39 10.29 5.57
C PRO A 159 19.80 11.52 4.88
N SER A 160 19.04 11.32 3.79
CA SER A 160 18.34 12.39 3.08
C SER A 160 17.03 12.80 3.77
N TYR A 161 16.50 12.02 4.72
CA TYR A 161 15.23 12.33 5.37
C TYR A 161 15.31 13.67 6.13
N GLY A 162 14.38 14.59 5.82
CA GLY A 162 14.41 15.99 6.26
C GLY A 162 14.86 16.98 5.18
N ASP A 163 15.65 16.53 4.20
CA ASP A 163 15.94 17.27 2.96
C ASP A 163 14.87 16.90 1.92
N SER A 164 13.81 17.71 1.86
CA SER A 164 12.58 17.34 1.13
C SER A 164 12.81 17.02 -0.35
N PRO A 165 13.51 17.85 -1.16
CA PRO A 165 13.80 17.50 -2.55
C PRO A 165 14.54 16.16 -2.68
N LYS A 166 15.63 16.00 -1.92
CA LYS A 166 16.49 14.80 -2.02
C LYS A 166 15.78 13.53 -1.55
N TYR A 167 15.02 13.61 -0.47
CA TYR A 167 14.27 12.46 0.04
C TYR A 167 13.10 12.12 -0.89
N ASN A 168 12.40 13.12 -1.44
CA ASN A 168 11.32 12.86 -2.39
C ASN A 168 11.83 12.17 -3.67
N ASP A 169 13.01 12.53 -4.17
CA ASP A 169 13.62 11.84 -5.31
C ASP A 169 13.88 10.36 -5.00
N MET A 170 14.49 10.08 -3.85
CA MET A 170 14.73 8.70 -3.39
C MET A 170 13.41 7.94 -3.18
N PHE A 171 12.42 8.56 -2.53
CA PHE A 171 11.12 7.96 -2.25
C PHE A 171 10.35 7.66 -3.54
N ASN A 172 10.37 8.58 -4.51
CA ASN A 172 9.77 8.37 -5.82
C ASN A 172 10.46 7.25 -6.60
N GLN A 173 11.79 7.13 -6.51
CA GLN A 173 12.51 6.00 -7.09
C GLN A 173 12.10 4.67 -6.42
N GLN A 174 11.98 4.64 -5.09
CA GLN A 174 11.51 3.45 -4.37
C GLN A 174 10.08 3.06 -4.75
N LEU A 175 9.18 4.03 -4.90
CA LEU A 175 7.83 3.81 -5.40
C LEU A 175 7.83 3.32 -6.85
N THR A 176 8.67 3.92 -7.71
CA THR A 176 8.77 3.53 -9.12
C THR A 176 9.18 2.07 -9.25
N GLU A 177 10.18 1.62 -8.50
CA GLU A 177 10.59 0.21 -8.48
C GLU A 177 9.45 -0.71 -8.03
N LEU A 178 8.73 -0.35 -6.95
CA LEU A 178 7.61 -1.14 -6.43
C LEU A 178 6.43 -1.22 -7.39
N LEU A 179 6.11 -0.12 -8.07
CA LEU A 179 4.95 0.00 -8.96
C LEU A 179 5.24 -0.41 -10.41
N SER A 180 6.50 -0.72 -10.75
CA SER A 180 6.89 -1.16 -12.10
C SER A 180 7.32 -2.63 -12.17
N ASN A 181 7.94 -3.15 -11.11
CA ASN A 181 8.61 -4.47 -11.18
C ASN A 181 7.78 -5.61 -10.57
N TYR A 182 6.68 -5.28 -9.89
CA TYR A 182 5.86 -6.24 -9.15
C TYR A 182 4.43 -6.36 -9.70
N GLY A 183 4.19 -5.92 -10.94
CA GLY A 183 2.93 -6.08 -11.66
C GLY A 183 1.85 -5.05 -11.35
#